data_AF-K2J084-F1
#
_entry.id   AF-K2J084-F1
#
_cell.length_a   1.000
_cell.length_b   1.000
_cell.length_c   1.000
_cell.angle_alpha   90.00
_cell.angle_beta   90.00
_cell.angle_gamma   90.00
#
_symmetry.space_group_name_H-M   'P 1'
#
loop_
_entity.id
_entity.type
_entity.pdbx_description
1 polymer ?
#
loop_
_entity_poly.entity_id
_entity_poly.type
_entity_poly.pdbx_seq_one_letter_code
_entity_poly.pdbx_strand_id
1 'polypeptide(L)'
;MLDSSTLKTLARAATDTLKRGLDQHVRLAVTGLSQAGKTAFITSLTDQLLHGTPRHLPFFPVQAEGRYLGAKEMPQPHPLVPRFRYRDNLAMLQADQPGWAPSTQGISELRLHLKYQPDTGIRGFIKEPVTLVLDIVDYPGEWLLDLGMLDLDYGQWSAQQQKLLAQKPRADLAASWCQDATAYCAQGQSDEVQTEQLAERFAALLQDFRASLGLYYLQPGRFLLPGELKGAPVLAFFPWQGAPDDSPLYRQLAKVFEQYKSEVVKRFYRDHFASMDRQVVLVDTLAALNHSRAAFLDLQLALTEVLKSFQYGQSGLLSRLFSPRIDKVLFAATQADRLTPDQRPALTSLIGELIGPALEPIRFAGIDVGVETLAAVCTTQAGKGQLDGQTLPCLKGRLADGRQVTLFPGDVPASLPAADFWQRQGFAFPGFAPPLGLRSPLAHLRMDKALAFLLGDKML
;
A
#
# COMPACT_ATOMS: atom_id res chain seq x y z
N MET A 1 42.96 -8.50 -39.69
CA MET A 1 42.21 -7.22 -39.67
C MET A 1 40.84 -7.54 -39.08
N LEU A 2 40.58 -7.10 -37.84
CA LEU A 2 39.25 -7.22 -37.25
C LEU A 2 38.30 -6.30 -38.02
N ASP A 3 37.17 -6.85 -38.45
CA ASP A 3 36.24 -6.19 -39.35
C ASP A 3 35.61 -4.95 -38.70
N SER A 4 35.50 -3.85 -39.47
CA SER A 4 35.02 -2.54 -38.98
C SER A 4 33.62 -2.63 -38.36
N SER A 5 32.83 -3.58 -38.84
CA SER A 5 31.48 -3.89 -38.37
C SER A 5 31.44 -4.48 -36.96
N THR A 6 32.36 -5.41 -36.64
CA THR A 6 32.43 -6.09 -35.34
C THR A 6 32.98 -5.15 -34.27
N LEU A 7 33.95 -4.29 -34.60
CA LEU A 7 34.43 -3.23 -33.72
C LEU A 7 33.33 -2.19 -33.38
N LYS A 8 32.49 -1.83 -34.36
CA LYS A 8 31.34 -0.93 -34.12
C LYS A 8 30.26 -1.59 -33.25
N THR A 9 29.97 -2.87 -33.45
CA THR A 9 28.98 -3.61 -32.65
C THR A 9 29.46 -3.85 -31.22
N LEU A 10 30.74 -4.16 -31.03
CA LEU A 10 31.37 -4.26 -29.70
C LEU A 10 31.44 -2.90 -29.00
N ALA A 11 31.77 -1.81 -29.72
CA ALA A 11 31.73 -0.47 -29.17
C ALA A 11 30.31 -0.04 -28.76
N ARG A 12 29.28 -0.42 -29.55
CA ARG A 12 27.86 -0.18 -29.23
C ARG A 12 27.39 -1.00 -28.03
N ALA A 13 27.74 -2.28 -27.97
CA ALA A 13 27.42 -3.15 -26.84
C ALA A 13 28.15 -2.69 -25.56
N ALA A 14 29.40 -2.27 -25.66
CA ALA A 14 30.16 -1.69 -24.54
C ALA A 14 29.56 -0.34 -24.09
N THR A 15 29.15 0.53 -25.03
CA THR A 15 28.45 1.78 -24.68
C THR A 15 27.06 1.55 -24.12
N ASP A 16 26.30 0.54 -24.55
CA ASP A 16 24.99 0.21 -23.98
C ASP A 16 25.12 -0.48 -22.61
N THR A 17 26.19 -1.25 -22.38
CA THR A 17 26.47 -1.86 -21.06
C THR A 17 27.03 -0.82 -20.09
N LEU A 18 27.87 0.11 -20.56
CA LEU A 18 28.25 1.30 -19.81
C LEU A 18 27.04 2.18 -19.55
N LYS A 19 26.15 2.41 -20.53
CA LYS A 19 24.90 3.18 -20.36
C LYS A 19 23.94 2.53 -19.37
N ARG A 20 23.83 1.19 -19.36
CA ARG A 20 23.09 0.43 -18.35
C ARG A 20 23.74 0.44 -16.96
N GLY A 21 25.05 0.67 -16.88
CA GLY A 21 25.72 1.02 -15.62
C GLY A 21 25.65 2.53 -15.28
N LEU A 22 25.30 3.37 -16.25
CA LEU A 22 25.17 4.84 -16.12
C LEU A 22 23.77 5.25 -15.69
N ASP A 23 22.72 4.58 -16.19
CA ASP A 23 21.33 4.78 -15.80
C ASP A 23 21.04 3.98 -14.52
N GLN A 24 20.84 4.69 -13.42
CA GLN A 24 20.36 4.06 -12.20
C GLN A 24 18.90 3.65 -12.43
N HIS A 25 18.51 2.47 -11.95
CA HIS A 25 17.13 1.98 -12.04
C HIS A 25 16.60 1.72 -10.64
N VAL A 26 15.41 2.22 -10.36
CA VAL A 26 14.68 1.97 -9.12
C VAL A 26 13.27 1.51 -9.46
N ARG A 27 12.89 0.37 -8.91
CA ARG A 27 11.51 -0.14 -8.93
C ARG A 27 10.87 0.11 -7.56
N LEU A 28 9.97 1.09 -7.52
CA LEU A 28 9.22 1.51 -6.35
C LEU A 28 7.85 0.84 -6.33
N ALA A 29 7.66 -0.10 -5.41
CA ALA A 29 6.36 -0.64 -5.08
C ALA A 29 5.57 0.33 -4.19
N VAL A 30 4.31 0.58 -4.54
CA VAL A 30 3.38 1.33 -3.70
C VAL A 30 2.17 0.46 -3.42
N THR A 31 1.91 0.24 -2.13
CA THR A 31 0.78 -0.51 -1.66
C THR A 31 0.09 0.22 -0.51
N GLY A 32 -1.09 -0.24 -0.12
CA GLY A 32 -1.82 0.31 1.00
C GLY A 32 -2.98 -0.59 1.39
N LEU A 33 -3.28 -0.65 2.69
CA LEU A 33 -4.40 -1.42 3.21
C LEU A 33 -5.68 -0.55 3.12
N SER A 34 -6.80 -1.13 2.66
CA SER A 34 -8.15 -0.56 2.74
C SER A 34 -8.26 0.96 2.46
N GLN A 35 -8.26 1.36 1.19
CA GLN A 35 -8.45 2.78 0.78
C GLN A 35 -7.44 3.79 1.36
N ALA A 36 -6.23 3.36 1.72
CA ALA A 36 -5.15 4.24 2.23
C ALA A 36 -4.62 5.31 1.24
N GLY A 37 -5.35 5.68 0.19
CA GLY A 37 -5.00 6.81 -0.66
C GLY A 37 -3.90 6.55 -1.69
N LYS A 38 -3.66 5.30 -2.07
CA LYS A 38 -2.63 4.90 -3.04
C LYS A 38 -2.70 5.62 -4.38
N THR A 39 -3.88 5.68 -5.00
CA THR A 39 -4.06 6.41 -6.26
C THR A 39 -3.71 7.90 -6.11
N ALA A 40 -4.10 8.52 -5.00
CA ALA A 40 -3.76 9.91 -4.70
C ALA A 40 -2.25 10.11 -4.44
N PHE A 41 -1.62 9.17 -3.72
CA PHE A 41 -0.18 9.17 -3.45
C PHE A 41 0.64 9.09 -4.72
N ILE A 42 0.37 8.11 -5.60
CA ILE A 42 1.12 7.95 -6.86
C ILE A 42 0.89 9.14 -7.78
N THR A 43 -0.35 9.65 -7.84
CA THR A 43 -0.67 10.85 -8.63
C THR A 43 0.14 12.06 -8.14
N SER A 44 0.18 12.30 -6.82
CA SER A 44 0.96 13.39 -6.24
C SER A 44 2.46 13.18 -6.42
N LEU A 45 2.98 11.99 -6.14
CA LEU A 45 4.39 11.64 -6.32
C LEU A 45 4.86 11.93 -7.76
N THR A 46 4.05 11.51 -8.73
CA THR A 46 4.29 11.75 -10.16
C THR A 46 4.24 13.23 -10.48
N ASP A 47 3.23 13.94 -9.99
CA ASP A 47 3.07 15.39 -10.20
C ASP A 47 4.23 16.20 -9.62
N GLN A 48 4.69 15.86 -8.40
CA GLN A 48 5.86 16.45 -7.77
C GLN A 48 7.15 16.21 -8.57
N LEU A 49 7.35 15.00 -9.08
CA LEU A 49 8.54 14.68 -9.88
C LEU A 49 8.52 15.39 -11.24
N LEU A 50 7.36 15.51 -11.89
CA LEU A 50 7.24 16.16 -13.19
C LEU A 50 7.28 17.69 -13.11
N HIS A 51 6.68 18.28 -12.07
CA HIS A 51 6.40 19.72 -12.02
C HIS A 51 6.94 20.42 -10.78
N GLY A 52 7.35 19.68 -9.75
CA GLY A 52 7.82 20.23 -8.48
C GLY A 52 9.00 21.19 -8.66
N THR A 53 9.12 22.13 -7.73
CA THR A 53 10.21 23.11 -7.68
C THR A 53 10.86 23.07 -6.30
N PRO A 54 12.02 23.73 -6.08
CA PRO A 54 12.69 23.72 -4.78
C PRO A 54 11.81 24.27 -3.64
N ARG A 55 10.84 25.15 -3.96
CA ARG A 55 9.86 25.65 -2.99
C ARG A 55 8.81 24.61 -2.60
N HIS A 56 8.44 23.73 -3.52
CA HIS A 56 7.49 22.65 -3.27
C HIS A 56 8.18 21.48 -2.56
N LEU A 57 9.44 21.19 -2.94
CA LEU A 57 10.19 20.04 -2.46
C LEU A 57 11.46 20.42 -1.69
N PRO A 58 11.40 21.26 -0.65
CA PRO A 58 12.58 21.76 0.05
C PRO A 58 13.33 20.67 0.84
N PHE A 59 12.68 19.57 1.20
CA PHE A 59 13.34 18.45 1.88
C PHE A 59 13.83 17.35 0.94
N PHE A 60 13.67 17.50 -0.39
CA PHE A 60 14.24 16.57 -1.38
C PHE A 60 15.59 17.11 -1.89
N PRO A 61 16.74 16.55 -1.48
CA PRO A 61 18.04 17.20 -1.64
C PRO A 61 18.37 17.66 -3.06
N VAL A 62 18.16 16.78 -4.06
CA VAL A 62 18.45 17.09 -5.48
C VAL A 62 17.61 18.28 -6.00
N GLN A 63 16.40 18.50 -5.47
CA GLN A 63 15.57 19.66 -5.78
C GLN A 63 16.01 20.89 -4.98
N ALA A 64 16.19 20.74 -3.67
CA ALA A 64 16.60 21.83 -2.78
C ALA A 64 17.93 22.48 -3.22
N GLU A 65 18.86 21.67 -3.73
CA GLU A 65 20.17 22.09 -4.22
C GLU A 65 20.15 22.59 -5.68
N GLY A 66 19.00 22.58 -6.36
CA GLY A 66 18.86 23.02 -7.75
C GLY A 66 19.53 22.09 -8.77
N ARG A 67 19.83 20.84 -8.40
CA ARG A 67 20.46 19.83 -9.26
C ARG A 67 19.48 19.07 -10.12
N TYR A 68 18.20 19.10 -9.78
CA TYR A 68 17.15 18.43 -10.54
C TYR A 68 16.82 19.18 -11.83
N LEU A 69 17.03 18.53 -12.98
CA LEU A 69 16.83 19.15 -14.30
C LEU A 69 15.44 18.91 -14.88
N GLY A 70 14.74 17.87 -14.40
CA GLY A 70 13.34 17.58 -14.75
C GLY A 70 13.07 16.11 -14.96
N ALA A 71 11.80 15.78 -15.19
CA ALA A 71 11.36 14.41 -15.48
C ALA A 71 10.48 14.32 -16.71
N LYS A 72 10.40 13.11 -17.26
CA LYS A 72 9.47 12.75 -18.34
C LYS A 72 8.85 11.39 -18.09
N GLU A 73 7.57 11.29 -18.42
CA GLU A 73 6.86 10.03 -18.49
C GLU A 73 7.29 9.25 -19.74
N MET A 74 7.61 7.98 -19.56
CA MET A 74 8.10 7.10 -20.62
C MET A 74 7.18 5.88 -20.78
N PRO A 75 7.19 5.22 -21.96
CA PRO A 75 6.52 3.93 -22.11
C PRO A 75 7.00 2.92 -21.06
N GLN A 76 6.06 2.20 -20.49
CA GLN A 76 6.32 1.22 -19.44
C GLN A 76 6.96 -0.06 -20.01
N PRO A 77 7.72 -0.81 -19.19
CA PRO A 77 8.44 -2.00 -19.65
C PRO A 77 7.57 -3.25 -19.88
N HIS A 78 6.48 -3.45 -19.13
CA HIS A 78 5.68 -4.68 -19.21
C HIS A 78 4.35 -4.44 -19.93
N PRO A 79 4.19 -4.88 -21.20
CA PRO A 79 3.01 -4.56 -22.00
C PRO A 79 1.72 -5.26 -21.52
N LEU A 80 1.83 -6.29 -20.69
CA LEU A 80 0.69 -7.03 -20.13
C LEU A 80 0.16 -6.46 -18.81
N VAL A 81 0.88 -5.50 -18.21
CA VAL A 81 0.46 -4.82 -16.99
C VAL A 81 -0.30 -3.55 -17.39
N PRO A 82 -1.46 -3.23 -16.80
CA PRO A 82 -2.13 -1.96 -17.07
C PRO A 82 -1.27 -0.75 -16.70
N ARG A 83 -1.39 0.34 -17.45
CA ARG A 83 -0.72 1.61 -17.13
C ARG A 83 -1.44 2.34 -16.01
N PHE A 84 -0.70 2.93 -15.08
CA PHE A 84 -1.26 3.86 -14.09
C PHE A 84 -1.73 5.15 -14.78
N ARG A 85 -3.00 5.52 -14.58
CA ARG A 85 -3.67 6.61 -15.30
C ARG A 85 -3.41 7.99 -14.68
N TYR A 86 -2.14 8.38 -14.51
CA TYR A 86 -1.74 9.63 -13.86
C TYR A 86 -2.49 10.86 -14.39
N ARG A 87 -2.53 11.04 -15.71
CA ARG A 87 -3.14 12.22 -16.34
C ARG A 87 -4.64 12.30 -16.10
N ASP A 88 -5.34 11.17 -16.16
CA ASP A 88 -6.78 11.11 -15.91
C ASP A 88 -7.08 11.37 -14.43
N ASN A 89 -6.28 10.79 -13.53
CA ASN A 89 -6.40 11.01 -12.08
C ASN A 89 -6.17 12.49 -11.71
N LEU A 90 -5.16 13.13 -12.31
CA LEU A 90 -4.88 14.54 -12.13
C LEU A 90 -6.03 15.41 -12.68
N ALA A 91 -6.55 15.08 -13.87
CA ALA A 91 -7.68 15.81 -14.46
C ALA A 91 -8.93 15.75 -13.57
N MET A 92 -9.21 14.61 -12.92
CA MET A 92 -10.31 14.50 -11.95
C MET A 92 -10.14 15.42 -10.73
N LEU A 93 -8.91 15.61 -10.26
CA LEU A 93 -8.60 16.53 -9.15
C LEU A 93 -8.68 18.00 -9.57
N GLN A 94 -8.42 18.30 -10.85
CA GLN A 94 -8.41 19.66 -11.41
C GLN A 94 -9.72 20.07 -12.08
N ALA A 95 -10.70 19.18 -12.15
CA ALA A 95 -12.01 19.46 -12.72
C ALA A 95 -12.76 20.57 -11.96
N ASP A 96 -13.76 21.19 -12.60
CA ASP A 96 -14.63 22.19 -11.96
C ASP A 96 -15.36 21.62 -10.74
N GLN A 97 -15.69 20.32 -10.79
CA GLN A 97 -16.11 19.53 -9.64
C GLN A 97 -15.04 18.46 -9.33
N PRO A 98 -14.03 18.80 -8.52
CA PRO A 98 -12.96 17.88 -8.16
C PRO A 98 -13.49 16.63 -7.47
N GLY A 99 -12.95 15.48 -7.87
CA GLY A 99 -13.26 14.19 -7.29
C GLY A 99 -12.02 13.35 -7.08
N TRP A 100 -12.09 12.40 -6.14
CA TRP A 100 -11.05 11.39 -5.99
C TRP A 100 -11.14 10.36 -7.12
N ALA A 101 -10.00 9.98 -7.68
CA ALA A 101 -9.91 8.88 -8.62
C ALA A 101 -10.33 7.56 -7.95
N PRO A 102 -10.90 6.60 -8.71
CA PRO A 102 -11.30 5.31 -8.17
C PRO A 102 -10.11 4.55 -7.58
N SER A 103 -10.40 3.70 -6.59
CA SER A 103 -9.40 2.81 -6.00
C SER A 103 -8.94 1.76 -7.02
N THR A 104 -7.64 1.45 -7.02
CA THR A 104 -7.05 0.44 -7.90
C THR A 104 -7.60 -0.95 -7.58
N GLN A 105 -8.08 -1.68 -8.59
CA GLN A 105 -8.64 -3.03 -8.45
C GLN A 105 -7.64 -4.16 -8.81
N GLY A 106 -6.44 -3.80 -9.25
CA GLY A 106 -5.41 -4.73 -9.68
C GLY A 106 -4.03 -4.07 -9.70
N ILE A 107 -3.10 -4.67 -10.43
CA ILE A 107 -1.76 -4.12 -10.61
C ILE A 107 -1.74 -3.05 -11.71
N SER A 108 -0.96 -2.00 -11.53
CA SER A 108 -0.63 -1.06 -12.61
C SER A 108 0.77 -0.49 -12.48
N GLU A 109 1.33 0.04 -13.57
CA GLU A 109 2.68 0.58 -13.58
C GLU A 109 2.83 1.92 -14.31
N LEU A 110 3.85 2.68 -13.93
CA LEU A 110 4.25 3.95 -14.53
C LEU A 110 5.77 4.04 -14.57
N ARG A 111 6.33 4.56 -15.67
CA ARG A 111 7.76 4.84 -15.78
C ARG A 111 8.05 6.33 -15.91
N LEU A 112 8.98 6.82 -15.10
CA LEU A 112 9.55 8.15 -15.19
C LEU A 112 11.05 8.09 -15.44
N HIS A 113 11.56 8.97 -16.28
CA HIS A 113 12.99 9.26 -16.38
C HIS A 113 13.27 10.58 -15.67
N LEU A 114 14.07 10.53 -14.61
CA LEU A 114 14.41 11.66 -13.75
C LEU A 114 15.83 12.14 -14.07
N LYS A 115 15.96 13.30 -14.71
CA LYS A 115 17.25 13.86 -15.12
C LYS A 115 17.77 14.82 -14.05
N TYR A 116 19.02 14.63 -13.62
CA TYR A 116 19.62 15.44 -12.57
C TYR A 116 21.14 15.59 -12.76
N GLN A 117 21.71 16.57 -12.06
CA GLN A 117 23.14 16.82 -11.99
C GLN A 117 23.73 16.10 -10.76
N PRO A 118 24.61 15.09 -10.92
CA PRO A 118 25.25 14.44 -9.78
C PRO A 118 26.24 15.39 -9.07
N ASP A 119 26.33 15.31 -7.75
CA ASP A 119 27.21 16.12 -6.90
C ASP A 119 28.50 15.40 -6.45
N THR A 120 28.52 14.07 -6.52
CA THR A 120 29.57 13.22 -5.94
C THR A 120 30.15 12.22 -6.96
N GLY A 121 31.35 11.71 -6.64
CA GLY A 121 32.08 10.72 -7.46
C GLY A 121 32.62 11.27 -8.79
N ILE A 122 33.16 10.38 -9.63
CA ILE A 122 33.73 10.72 -10.96
C ILE A 122 32.72 11.47 -11.83
N ARG A 123 31.41 11.22 -11.64
CA ARG A 123 30.33 11.86 -12.40
C ARG A 123 30.12 13.34 -12.02
N GLY A 124 30.26 13.68 -10.73
CA GLY A 124 30.25 15.08 -10.28
C GLY A 124 31.40 15.91 -10.88
N PHE A 125 32.56 15.28 -11.15
CA PHE A 125 33.70 15.95 -11.78
C PHE A 125 33.49 16.27 -13.27
N ILE A 126 32.81 15.40 -14.02
CA ILE A 126 32.55 15.59 -15.46
C ILE A 126 31.36 16.54 -15.71
N LYS A 127 30.53 16.79 -14.68
CA LYS A 127 29.31 17.63 -14.74
C LYS A 127 28.32 17.22 -15.83
N GLU A 128 28.33 15.97 -16.29
CA GLU A 128 27.31 15.48 -17.21
C GLU A 128 26.04 15.08 -16.46
N PRO A 129 24.85 15.51 -16.92
CA PRO A 129 23.58 15.08 -16.34
C PRO A 129 23.36 13.57 -16.48
N VAL A 130 22.79 12.95 -15.43
CA VAL A 130 22.46 11.52 -15.37
C VAL A 130 20.94 11.35 -15.35
N THR A 131 20.45 10.20 -15.81
CA THR A 131 19.04 9.82 -15.71
C THR A 131 18.85 8.66 -14.74
N LEU A 132 18.00 8.86 -13.73
CA LEU A 132 17.45 7.79 -12.91
C LEU A 132 16.14 7.32 -13.55
N VAL A 133 16.06 6.04 -13.92
CA VAL A 133 14.82 5.41 -14.36
C VAL A 133 14.06 4.97 -13.10
N LEU A 134 12.85 5.46 -12.94
CA LEU A 134 11.94 5.12 -11.85
C LEU A 134 10.72 4.40 -12.41
N ASP A 135 10.56 3.12 -12.06
CA ASP A 135 9.31 2.40 -12.27
C ASP A 135 8.50 2.43 -10.98
N ILE A 136 7.27 2.90 -11.05
CA ILE A 136 6.31 2.91 -9.93
C ILE A 136 5.30 1.81 -10.22
N VAL A 137 5.15 0.87 -9.29
CA VAL A 137 4.22 -0.25 -9.41
C VAL A 137 3.18 -0.17 -8.29
N ASP A 138 1.92 -0.01 -8.69
CA ASP A 138 0.75 -0.02 -7.84
C ASP A 138 0.19 -1.44 -7.76
N TYR A 139 0.00 -1.98 -6.55
CA TYR A 139 -0.81 -3.20 -6.36
C TYR A 139 -1.57 -3.18 -5.01
N PRO A 140 -2.65 -3.96 -4.86
CA PRO A 140 -3.44 -4.01 -3.62
C PRO A 140 -2.67 -4.56 -2.41
N GLY A 141 -2.78 -3.91 -1.25
CA GLY A 141 -2.07 -4.35 -0.03
C GLY A 141 -2.60 -5.64 0.54
N GLU A 142 -3.88 -5.92 0.32
CA GLU A 142 -4.57 -7.15 0.69
C GLU A 142 -3.86 -8.38 0.09
N TRP A 143 -3.20 -8.23 -1.06
CA TRP A 143 -2.48 -9.33 -1.70
C TRP A 143 -1.19 -9.75 -0.98
N LEU A 144 -0.61 -8.86 -0.15
CA LEU A 144 0.56 -9.20 0.67
C LEU A 144 0.20 -10.04 1.89
N LEU A 145 -1.05 -9.93 2.37
CA LEU A 145 -1.52 -10.75 3.48
C LEU A 145 -1.46 -12.24 3.13
N ASP A 146 -1.69 -12.59 1.87
CA ASP A 146 -1.64 -13.98 1.41
C ASP A 146 -0.23 -14.59 1.45
N LEU A 147 0.83 -13.77 1.56
CA LEU A 147 2.19 -14.30 1.66
C LEU A 147 2.37 -15.16 2.92
N GLY A 148 1.69 -14.81 4.02
CA GLY A 148 1.68 -15.63 5.23
C GLY A 148 1.03 -17.00 5.04
N MET A 149 0.17 -17.18 4.03
CA MET A 149 -0.44 -18.47 3.70
C MET A 149 0.58 -19.45 3.09
N LEU A 150 1.71 -18.98 2.57
CA LEU A 150 2.71 -19.84 1.92
C LEU A 150 3.33 -20.85 2.88
N ASP A 151 3.45 -20.49 4.16
CA ASP A 151 4.00 -21.34 5.22
C ASP A 151 2.94 -22.17 5.95
N LEU A 152 1.67 -22.09 5.54
CA LEU A 152 0.55 -22.80 6.16
C LEU A 152 0.02 -23.89 5.23
N ASP A 153 -0.33 -25.05 5.78
CA ASP A 153 -1.24 -25.97 5.11
C ASP A 153 -2.71 -25.51 5.25
N TYR A 154 -3.61 -26.13 4.50
CA TYR A 154 -5.04 -25.78 4.50
C TYR A 154 -5.71 -25.92 5.87
N GLY A 155 -5.32 -26.93 6.66
CA GLY A 155 -5.87 -27.17 7.99
C GLY A 155 -5.43 -26.10 8.98
N GLN A 156 -4.15 -25.74 8.96
CA GLN A 156 -3.56 -24.67 9.77
C GLN A 156 -4.20 -23.31 9.44
N TRP A 157 -4.32 -22.98 8.15
CA TRP A 157 -4.98 -21.75 7.72
C TRP A 157 -6.45 -21.74 8.14
N SER A 158 -7.18 -22.84 7.94
CA SER A 158 -8.59 -22.94 8.36
C SER A 158 -8.75 -22.75 9.87
N ALA A 159 -7.90 -23.36 10.69
CA ALA A 159 -7.93 -23.20 12.14
C ALA A 159 -7.65 -21.74 12.58
N GLN A 160 -6.79 -21.02 11.87
CA GLN A 160 -6.58 -19.58 12.12
C GLN A 160 -7.83 -18.77 11.79
N GLN A 161 -8.47 -19.02 10.64
CA GLN A 161 -9.69 -18.31 10.25
C GLN A 161 -10.85 -18.63 11.19
N GLN A 162 -11.03 -19.88 11.62
CA GLN A 162 -12.04 -20.27 12.62
C GLN A 162 -11.91 -19.46 13.90
N LYS A 163 -10.68 -19.30 14.42
CA LYS A 163 -10.44 -18.50 15.64
C LYS A 163 -10.86 -17.04 15.47
N LEU A 164 -10.59 -16.45 14.31
CA LEU A 164 -10.98 -15.07 14.00
C LEU A 164 -12.50 -14.95 13.85
N LEU A 165 -13.14 -15.87 13.14
CA LEU A 165 -14.59 -15.88 12.91
C LEU A 165 -15.37 -16.13 14.21
N ALA A 166 -14.81 -16.85 15.18
CA ALA A 166 -15.44 -17.08 16.48
C ALA A 166 -15.38 -15.87 17.43
N GLN A 167 -14.62 -14.83 17.10
CA GLN A 167 -14.41 -13.67 17.97
C GLN A 167 -15.18 -12.44 17.47
N LYS A 168 -15.65 -11.62 18.41
CA LYS A 168 -16.20 -10.30 18.07
C LYS A 168 -15.08 -9.40 17.52
N PRO A 169 -15.37 -8.53 16.53
CA PRO A 169 -16.70 -8.27 15.97
C PRO A 169 -17.11 -9.19 14.80
N ARG A 170 -16.24 -10.09 14.33
CA ARG A 170 -16.52 -10.97 13.16
C ARG A 170 -17.67 -11.94 13.41
N ALA A 171 -17.74 -12.51 14.62
CA ALA A 171 -18.71 -13.55 14.98
C ALA A 171 -20.17 -13.19 14.66
N ASP A 172 -20.56 -11.95 14.92
CA ASP A 172 -21.96 -11.51 14.75
C ASP A 172 -22.37 -11.53 13.25
N LEU A 173 -21.48 -11.13 12.34
CA LEU A 173 -21.73 -11.16 10.88
C LEU A 173 -21.45 -12.55 10.27
N ALA A 174 -20.52 -13.31 10.85
CA ALA A 174 -20.11 -14.62 10.33
C ALA A 174 -21.11 -15.75 10.64
N ALA A 175 -22.02 -15.56 11.60
CA ALA A 175 -22.81 -16.63 12.20
C ALA A 175 -23.54 -17.51 11.18
N SER A 176 -24.27 -16.92 10.23
CA SER A 176 -25.04 -17.71 9.24
C SER A 176 -24.12 -18.46 8.28
N TRP A 177 -23.02 -17.82 7.85
CA TRP A 177 -22.04 -18.45 6.99
C TRP A 177 -21.35 -19.63 7.68
N CYS A 178 -20.94 -19.46 8.95
CA CYS A 178 -20.32 -20.51 9.74
C CYS A 178 -21.27 -21.70 9.95
N GLN A 179 -22.57 -21.46 10.17
CA GLN A 179 -23.57 -22.51 10.32
C GLN A 179 -23.68 -23.36 9.05
N ASP A 180 -23.84 -22.72 7.89
CA ASP A 180 -23.97 -23.42 6.61
C ASP A 180 -22.69 -24.16 6.24
N ALA A 181 -21.54 -23.52 6.47
CA ALA A 181 -20.24 -24.13 6.23
C ALA A 181 -19.99 -25.34 7.14
N THR A 182 -20.38 -25.27 8.42
CA THR A 182 -20.30 -26.40 9.35
C THR A 182 -21.17 -27.57 8.87
N ALA A 183 -22.42 -27.29 8.46
CA ALA A 183 -23.33 -28.31 7.96
C ALA A 183 -22.81 -28.99 6.69
N TYR A 184 -22.22 -28.22 5.77
CA TYR A 184 -21.63 -28.77 4.54
C TYR A 184 -20.35 -29.57 4.82
N CYS A 185 -19.44 -29.04 5.66
CA CYS A 185 -18.24 -29.77 6.08
C CYS A 185 -18.59 -31.12 6.74
N ALA A 186 -19.64 -31.17 7.57
CA ALA A 186 -20.09 -32.39 8.23
C ALA A 186 -20.63 -33.47 7.27
N GLN A 187 -21.11 -33.09 6.08
CA GLN A 187 -21.50 -34.05 5.04
C GLN A 187 -20.27 -34.72 4.40
N GLY A 188 -19.17 -33.99 4.27
CA GLY A 188 -17.88 -34.46 3.72
C GLY A 188 -17.88 -34.80 2.23
N GLN A 189 -19.04 -34.76 1.56
CA GLN A 189 -19.16 -34.99 0.12
C GLN A 189 -18.83 -33.72 -0.66
N SER A 190 -18.13 -33.90 -1.77
CA SER A 190 -17.73 -32.83 -2.68
C SER A 190 -18.86 -32.54 -3.67
N ASP A 191 -19.36 -31.30 -3.65
CA ASP A 191 -20.28 -30.73 -4.63
C ASP A 191 -19.69 -29.41 -5.14
N GLU A 192 -19.40 -29.33 -6.44
CA GLU A 192 -18.74 -28.16 -7.03
C GLU A 192 -19.58 -26.88 -6.92
N VAL A 193 -20.90 -26.98 -7.14
CA VAL A 193 -21.81 -25.83 -7.12
C VAL A 193 -21.98 -25.30 -5.71
N GLN A 194 -22.20 -26.19 -4.74
CA GLN A 194 -22.32 -25.80 -3.33
C GLN A 194 -21.00 -25.21 -2.80
N THR A 195 -19.86 -25.76 -3.24
CA THR A 195 -18.53 -25.25 -2.87
C THR A 195 -18.30 -23.84 -3.40
N GLU A 196 -18.61 -23.59 -4.67
CA GLU A 196 -18.50 -22.27 -5.28
C GLU A 196 -19.41 -21.25 -4.57
N GLN A 197 -20.69 -21.58 -4.38
CA GLN A 197 -21.64 -20.70 -3.70
C GLN A 197 -21.18 -20.32 -2.28
N LEU A 198 -20.65 -21.28 -1.52
CA LEU A 198 -20.20 -21.02 -0.17
C LEU A 198 -18.89 -20.21 -0.13
N ALA A 199 -18.00 -20.40 -1.10
CA ALA A 199 -16.80 -19.59 -1.28
C ALA A 199 -17.13 -18.14 -1.69
N GLU A 200 -18.09 -17.94 -2.59
CA GLU A 200 -18.59 -16.61 -2.94
C GLU A 200 -19.21 -15.88 -1.74
N ARG A 201 -20.00 -16.59 -0.93
CA ARG A 201 -20.53 -16.05 0.33
C ARG A 201 -19.44 -15.72 1.33
N PHE A 202 -18.36 -16.51 1.39
CA PHE A 202 -17.21 -16.17 2.22
C PHE A 202 -16.50 -14.91 1.71
N ALA A 203 -16.32 -14.76 0.39
CA ALA A 203 -15.78 -13.54 -0.21
C ALA A 203 -16.64 -12.31 0.10
N ALA A 204 -17.97 -12.44 0.02
CA ALA A 204 -18.91 -11.39 0.40
C ALA A 204 -18.78 -11.04 1.90
N LEU A 205 -18.66 -12.04 2.78
CA LEU A 205 -18.46 -11.83 4.22
C LEU A 205 -17.16 -11.05 4.51
N LEU A 206 -16.07 -11.31 3.77
CA LEU A 206 -14.84 -10.53 3.90
C LEU A 206 -15.05 -9.06 3.47
N GLN A 207 -15.86 -8.81 2.43
CA GLN A 207 -16.24 -7.44 2.05
C GLN A 207 -17.07 -6.76 3.13
N ASP A 208 -17.99 -7.49 3.78
CA ASP A 208 -18.81 -6.97 4.87
C ASP A 208 -17.97 -6.63 6.10
N PHE A 209 -16.97 -7.46 6.43
CA PHE A 209 -15.99 -7.15 7.48
C PHE A 209 -15.21 -5.87 7.18
N ARG A 210 -14.80 -5.68 5.93
CA ARG A 210 -14.11 -4.46 5.50
C ARG A 210 -15.03 -3.24 5.59
N ALA A 211 -16.24 -3.32 5.03
CA ALA A 211 -17.14 -2.19 4.87
C ALA A 211 -17.86 -1.81 6.18
N SER A 212 -18.34 -2.79 6.92
CA SER A 212 -19.18 -2.57 8.11
C SER A 212 -18.36 -2.50 9.41
N LEU A 213 -17.29 -3.31 9.51
CA LEU A 213 -16.48 -3.40 10.74
C LEU A 213 -15.15 -2.63 10.64
N GLY A 214 -14.76 -2.20 9.44
CA GLY A 214 -13.50 -1.49 9.21
C GLY A 214 -12.27 -2.39 9.43
N LEU A 215 -12.38 -3.70 9.20
CA LEU A 215 -11.27 -4.66 9.41
C LEU A 215 -10.29 -4.67 8.23
N TYR A 216 -9.04 -5.04 8.51
CA TYR A 216 -7.90 -4.95 7.59
C TYR A 216 -7.22 -6.31 7.35
N TYR A 217 -7.17 -7.18 8.37
CA TYR A 217 -6.64 -8.53 8.25
C TYR A 217 -7.72 -9.47 7.72
N LEU A 218 -7.75 -9.59 6.40
CA LEU A 218 -8.77 -10.34 5.66
C LEU A 218 -8.07 -11.23 4.63
N GLN A 219 -8.29 -12.53 4.75
CA GLN A 219 -7.70 -13.54 3.88
C GLN A 219 -8.77 -14.50 3.35
N PRO A 220 -8.66 -14.94 2.08
CA PRO A 220 -7.59 -14.60 1.13
C PRO A 220 -7.78 -13.20 0.50
N GLY A 221 -6.70 -12.47 0.27
CA GLY A 221 -6.73 -11.10 -0.25
C GLY A 221 -7.34 -10.97 -1.64
N ARG A 222 -7.22 -12.00 -2.51
CA ARG A 222 -7.87 -11.99 -3.83
C ARG A 222 -9.39 -12.19 -3.76
N PHE A 223 -9.94 -12.59 -2.61
CA PHE A 223 -11.40 -12.64 -2.46
C PHE A 223 -11.97 -11.21 -2.36
N LEU A 224 -11.20 -10.28 -1.80
CA LEU A 224 -11.56 -8.86 -1.76
C LEU A 224 -11.35 -8.18 -3.11
N LEU A 225 -10.25 -8.50 -3.78
CA LEU A 225 -9.83 -7.87 -5.03
C LEU A 225 -9.38 -8.95 -6.02
N PRO A 226 -10.33 -9.64 -6.70
CA PRO A 226 -10.03 -10.79 -7.54
C PRO A 226 -9.39 -10.42 -8.88
N GLY A 227 -9.56 -9.18 -9.36
CA GLY A 227 -9.12 -8.77 -10.69
C GLY A 227 -9.64 -9.74 -11.76
N GLU A 228 -8.73 -10.26 -12.59
CA GLU A 228 -9.03 -11.22 -13.65
C GLU A 228 -9.42 -12.63 -13.15
N LEU A 229 -9.27 -12.92 -11.85
CA LEU A 229 -9.61 -14.23 -11.27
C LEU A 229 -11.08 -14.34 -10.83
N LYS A 230 -11.91 -13.34 -11.08
CA LYS A 230 -13.32 -13.37 -10.67
C LYS A 230 -14.04 -14.54 -11.35
N GLY A 231 -14.64 -15.42 -10.56
CA GLY A 231 -15.29 -16.66 -11.03
C GLY A 231 -14.31 -17.78 -11.42
N ALA A 232 -13.00 -17.63 -11.17
CA ALA A 232 -12.04 -18.68 -11.43
C ALA A 232 -12.14 -19.78 -10.35
N PRO A 233 -12.03 -21.07 -10.71
CA PRO A 233 -12.10 -22.18 -9.75
C PRO A 233 -11.04 -22.13 -8.64
N VAL A 234 -9.92 -21.43 -8.86
CA VAL A 234 -8.87 -21.21 -7.86
C VAL A 234 -9.35 -20.38 -6.66
N LEU A 235 -10.48 -19.68 -6.77
CA LEU A 235 -11.13 -18.96 -5.68
C LEU A 235 -12.28 -19.76 -5.03
N ALA A 236 -12.57 -20.98 -5.51
CA ALA A 236 -13.64 -21.83 -4.98
C ALA A 236 -13.17 -22.65 -3.76
N PHE A 237 -12.73 -21.95 -2.72
CA PHE A 237 -12.41 -22.54 -1.43
C PHE A 237 -12.79 -21.60 -0.27
N PHE A 238 -12.88 -22.15 0.93
CA PHE A 238 -13.23 -21.42 2.14
C PHE A 238 -12.57 -22.09 3.36
N PRO A 239 -12.50 -21.43 4.53
CA PRO A 239 -11.91 -22.08 5.70
C PRO A 239 -12.80 -23.21 6.19
N TRP A 240 -12.23 -24.42 6.31
CA TRP A 240 -12.90 -25.59 6.86
C TRP A 240 -13.54 -25.24 8.20
N GLN A 241 -14.75 -25.70 8.50
CA GLN A 241 -15.48 -25.43 9.76
C GLN A 241 -15.65 -26.67 10.64
N GLY A 242 -14.65 -27.56 10.64
CA GLY A 242 -14.58 -28.72 11.51
C GLY A 242 -13.15 -29.00 11.98
N ALA A 243 -12.94 -30.14 12.63
CA ALA A 243 -11.60 -30.69 12.78
C ALA A 243 -11.09 -31.15 11.40
N PRO A 244 -9.81 -30.96 11.06
CA PRO A 244 -9.24 -31.52 9.83
C PRO A 244 -9.56 -33.01 9.72
N ASP A 245 -10.02 -33.44 8.55
CA ASP A 245 -10.31 -34.84 8.25
C ASP A 245 -9.78 -35.22 6.85
N ASP A 246 -10.11 -36.42 6.36
CA ASP A 246 -9.74 -36.88 5.02
C ASP A 246 -10.95 -37.04 4.09
N SER A 247 -12.02 -36.28 4.37
CA SER A 247 -13.24 -36.31 3.57
C SER A 247 -12.96 -35.88 2.10
N PRO A 248 -13.76 -36.36 1.13
CA PRO A 248 -13.66 -35.89 -0.26
C PRO A 248 -13.67 -34.37 -0.40
N LEU A 249 -14.54 -33.68 0.34
CA LEU A 249 -14.62 -32.22 0.35
C LEU A 249 -13.34 -31.58 0.91
N TYR A 250 -12.84 -32.04 2.06
CA TYR A 250 -11.61 -31.49 2.64
C TYR A 250 -10.42 -31.61 1.69
N ARG A 251 -10.24 -32.78 1.06
CA ARG A 251 -9.16 -33.00 0.08
C ARG A 251 -9.28 -32.10 -1.14
N GLN A 252 -10.50 -31.86 -1.63
CA GLN A 252 -10.73 -30.93 -2.74
C GLN A 252 -10.38 -29.49 -2.34
N LEU A 253 -10.87 -29.01 -1.20
CA LEU A 253 -10.60 -27.65 -0.71
C LEU A 253 -9.11 -27.44 -0.45
N ALA A 254 -8.43 -28.43 0.16
CA ALA A 254 -6.99 -28.41 0.37
C ALA A 254 -6.22 -28.35 -0.95
N LYS A 255 -6.66 -29.09 -1.98
CA LYS A 255 -6.07 -29.04 -3.33
C LYS A 255 -6.23 -27.65 -3.96
N VAL A 256 -7.43 -27.06 -3.91
CA VAL A 256 -7.69 -25.72 -4.47
C VAL A 256 -6.88 -24.66 -3.71
N PHE A 257 -6.76 -24.78 -2.38
CA PHE A 257 -5.93 -23.91 -1.55
C PHE A 257 -4.44 -23.95 -1.96
N GLU A 258 -3.88 -25.14 -2.19
CA GLU A 258 -2.49 -25.26 -2.67
C GLU A 258 -2.31 -24.72 -4.09
N GLN A 259 -3.31 -24.88 -4.97
CA GLN A 259 -3.32 -24.25 -6.30
C GLN A 259 -3.36 -22.73 -6.21
N TYR A 260 -4.15 -22.17 -5.28
CA TYR A 260 -4.16 -20.73 -5.00
C TYR A 260 -2.78 -20.25 -4.56
N LYS A 261 -2.14 -20.96 -3.64
CA LYS A 261 -0.77 -20.64 -3.21
C LYS A 261 0.22 -20.69 -4.37
N SER A 262 0.19 -21.71 -5.23
CA SER A 262 1.15 -21.85 -6.33
C SER A 262 0.91 -20.88 -7.49
N GLU A 263 -0.33 -20.82 -7.99
CA GLU A 263 -0.67 -20.13 -9.23
C GLU A 263 -0.95 -18.64 -9.03
N VAL A 264 -1.39 -18.24 -7.83
CA VAL A 264 -1.77 -16.85 -7.53
C VAL A 264 -0.73 -16.18 -6.65
N VAL A 265 -0.47 -16.72 -5.46
CA VAL A 265 0.38 -16.06 -4.45
C VAL A 265 1.85 -16.10 -4.84
N LYS A 266 2.42 -17.30 -5.08
CA LYS A 266 3.83 -17.45 -5.48
C LYS A 266 4.12 -16.77 -6.81
N ARG A 267 3.19 -16.87 -7.77
CA ARG A 267 3.33 -16.22 -9.08
C ARG A 267 3.41 -14.71 -8.97
N PHE A 268 2.50 -14.09 -8.22
CA PHE A 268 2.54 -12.64 -7.97
C PHE A 268 3.87 -12.21 -7.35
N TYR A 269 4.34 -12.95 -6.35
CA TYR A 269 5.60 -12.64 -5.68
C TYR A 269 6.78 -12.69 -6.66
N ARG A 270 6.89 -13.78 -7.43
CA ARG A 270 7.98 -13.99 -8.39
C ARG A 270 7.95 -12.97 -9.52
N ASP A 271 6.79 -12.76 -10.13
CA ASP A 271 6.66 -11.99 -11.38
C ASP A 271 6.69 -10.47 -11.11
N HIS A 272 6.34 -10.03 -9.89
CA HIS A 272 6.28 -8.61 -9.54
C HIS A 272 7.14 -8.26 -8.33
N PHE A 273 6.85 -8.83 -7.15
CA PHE A 273 7.42 -8.37 -5.88
C PHE A 273 8.93 -8.57 -5.76
N ALA A 274 9.47 -9.70 -6.24
CA ALA A 274 10.90 -10.04 -6.13
C ALA A 274 11.82 -9.05 -6.87
N SER A 275 11.27 -8.26 -7.80
CA SER A 275 12.02 -7.25 -8.57
C SER A 275 12.07 -5.87 -7.93
N MET A 276 11.35 -5.65 -6.82
CA MET A 276 11.22 -4.32 -6.21
C MET A 276 12.46 -3.94 -5.40
N ASP A 277 12.89 -2.69 -5.53
CA ASP A 277 14.03 -2.14 -4.80
C ASP A 277 13.55 -1.33 -3.58
N ARG A 278 12.39 -0.67 -3.70
CA ARG A 278 11.83 0.21 -2.68
C ARG A 278 10.36 -0.10 -2.46
N GLN A 279 9.87 0.05 -1.23
CA GLN A 279 8.47 -0.15 -0.89
C GLN A 279 7.88 1.04 -0.15
N VAL A 280 6.66 1.43 -0.51
CA VAL A 280 5.79 2.29 0.29
C VAL A 280 4.58 1.49 0.75
N VAL A 281 4.29 1.53 2.05
CA VAL A 281 3.07 0.98 2.66
C VAL A 281 2.26 2.14 3.22
N LEU A 282 1.17 2.47 2.54
CA LEU A 282 0.25 3.53 2.95
C LEU A 282 -0.76 3.01 3.96
N VAL A 283 -1.00 3.81 4.99
CA VAL A 283 -1.89 3.46 6.10
C VAL A 283 -2.84 4.63 6.38
N ASP A 284 -4.14 4.37 6.47
CA ASP A 284 -5.14 5.33 6.97
C ASP A 284 -5.44 5.01 8.45
N THR A 285 -4.61 5.54 9.34
CA THR A 285 -4.76 5.33 10.78
C THR A 285 -5.97 6.06 11.35
N LEU A 286 -6.40 7.17 10.73
CA LEU A 286 -7.56 7.95 11.18
C LEU A 286 -8.86 7.19 10.92
N ALA A 287 -8.98 6.53 9.77
CA ALA A 287 -10.13 5.66 9.48
C ALA A 287 -10.25 4.51 10.49
N ALA A 288 -9.13 3.87 10.84
CA ALA A 288 -9.12 2.82 11.87
C ALA A 288 -9.58 3.33 13.24
N LEU A 289 -9.11 4.51 13.67
CA LEU A 289 -9.55 5.15 14.91
C LEU A 289 -11.05 5.50 14.90
N ASN A 290 -11.55 6.03 13.80
CA ASN A 290 -12.97 6.37 13.64
C ASN A 290 -13.90 5.14 13.76
N HIS A 291 -13.46 3.97 13.29
CA HIS A 291 -14.26 2.75 13.36
C HIS A 291 -14.34 2.20 14.78
N SER A 292 -13.24 1.65 15.30
CA SER A 292 -13.23 1.01 16.62
C SER A 292 -11.83 0.63 17.07
N ARG A 293 -11.67 0.33 18.37
CA ARG A 293 -10.46 -0.34 18.87
C ARG A 293 -10.18 -1.67 18.17
N ALA A 294 -11.22 -2.45 17.83
CA ALA A 294 -11.04 -3.72 17.13
C ALA A 294 -10.46 -3.53 15.74
N ALA A 295 -10.96 -2.54 14.98
CA ALA A 295 -10.41 -2.17 13.67
C ALA A 295 -8.94 -1.74 13.76
N PHE A 296 -8.58 -0.99 14.80
CA PHE A 296 -7.19 -0.56 15.02
C PHE A 296 -6.25 -1.73 15.36
N LEU A 297 -6.66 -2.66 16.23
CA LEU A 297 -5.87 -3.86 16.52
C LEU A 297 -5.77 -4.79 15.30
N ASP A 298 -6.82 -4.86 14.49
CA ASP A 298 -6.83 -5.64 13.26
C ASP A 298 -5.91 -5.04 12.18
N LEU A 299 -5.80 -3.70 12.13
CA LEU A 299 -4.79 -3.00 11.34
C LEU A 299 -3.37 -3.34 11.81
N GLN A 300 -3.11 -3.35 13.13
CA GLN A 300 -1.82 -3.75 13.67
C GLN A 300 -1.44 -5.18 13.26
N LEU A 301 -2.40 -6.11 13.35
CA LEU A 301 -2.21 -7.48 12.89
C LEU A 301 -1.89 -7.54 11.39
N ALA A 302 -2.66 -6.83 10.56
CA ALA A 302 -2.43 -6.77 9.11
C ALA A 302 -1.04 -6.21 8.77
N LEU A 303 -0.62 -5.12 9.42
CA LEU A 303 0.71 -4.54 9.22
C LEU A 303 1.82 -5.50 9.66
N THR A 304 1.63 -6.21 10.78
CA THR A 304 2.58 -7.22 11.27
C THR A 304 2.77 -8.35 10.25
N GLU A 305 1.68 -8.85 9.66
CA GLU A 305 1.76 -9.88 8.61
C GLU A 305 2.38 -9.36 7.31
N VAL A 306 2.05 -8.14 6.89
CA VAL A 306 2.73 -7.47 5.77
C VAL A 306 4.22 -7.32 6.05
N LEU A 307 4.61 -6.96 7.27
CA LEU A 307 6.00 -6.79 7.69
C LEU A 307 6.80 -8.09 7.62
N LYS A 308 6.17 -9.24 7.93
CA LYS A 308 6.81 -10.57 7.77
C LYS A 308 7.21 -10.86 6.32
N SER A 309 6.48 -10.32 5.33
CA SER A 309 6.84 -10.51 3.92
C SER A 309 8.18 -9.89 3.51
N PHE A 310 8.71 -8.95 4.32
CA PHE A 310 10.02 -8.32 4.13
C PHE A 310 11.12 -8.95 5.00
N GLN A 311 10.82 -9.96 5.81
CA GLN A 311 11.81 -10.61 6.67
C GLN A 311 12.60 -11.64 5.86
N TYR A 312 13.83 -11.28 5.51
CA TYR A 312 14.73 -12.12 4.75
C TYR A 312 15.85 -12.61 5.67
N GLY A 313 15.78 -13.86 6.16
CA GLY A 313 16.93 -14.41 6.90
C GLY A 313 16.69 -15.54 7.91
N GLN A 314 15.45 -15.95 8.18
CA GLN A 314 15.18 -17.04 9.12
C GLN A 314 14.33 -18.10 8.42
N SER A 315 14.98 -19.15 7.90
CA SER A 315 14.42 -20.50 7.63
C SER A 315 13.12 -20.68 6.81
N GLY A 316 12.44 -19.61 6.36
CA GLY A 316 11.12 -19.66 5.73
C GLY A 316 11.18 -20.05 4.25
N LEU A 317 10.06 -20.57 3.72
CA LEU A 317 9.98 -21.00 2.31
C LEU A 317 10.23 -19.83 1.34
N LEU A 318 9.92 -18.59 1.75
CA LEU A 318 10.13 -17.38 0.98
C LEU A 318 11.62 -17.07 0.70
N SER A 319 12.52 -17.28 1.68
CA SER A 319 13.95 -17.01 1.51
C SER A 319 14.68 -18.06 0.65
N ARG A 320 14.13 -19.28 0.57
CA ARG A 320 14.66 -20.36 -0.27
C ARG A 320 14.30 -20.21 -1.73
N LEU A 321 13.24 -19.46 -2.04
CA LEU A 321 12.76 -19.33 -3.41
C LEU A 321 13.43 -18.15 -4.14
N PHE A 322 13.83 -17.06 -3.45
CA PHE A 322 14.28 -15.83 -4.12
C PHE A 322 15.30 -14.98 -3.32
N SER A 323 16.18 -14.25 -4.03
CA SER A 323 17.08 -13.23 -3.44
C SER A 323 16.38 -11.87 -3.36
N PRO A 324 16.10 -11.36 -2.16
CA PRO A 324 15.33 -10.13 -2.00
C PRO A 324 16.15 -8.88 -2.33
N ARG A 325 15.49 -7.88 -2.92
CA ARG A 325 16.11 -6.60 -3.34
C ARG A 325 15.66 -5.37 -2.58
N ILE A 326 14.55 -5.46 -1.82
CA ILE A 326 14.03 -4.31 -1.09
C ILE A 326 14.98 -3.95 0.05
N ASP A 327 15.63 -2.80 -0.06
CA ASP A 327 16.55 -2.26 0.94
C ASP A 327 15.95 -1.10 1.75
N LYS A 328 14.84 -0.51 1.26
CA LYS A 328 14.08 0.53 1.98
C LYS A 328 12.57 0.31 1.95
N VAL A 329 11.93 0.46 3.11
CA VAL A 329 10.48 0.42 3.28
C VAL A 329 10.00 1.68 4.00
N LEU A 330 9.08 2.42 3.38
CA LEU A 330 8.44 3.59 3.97
C LEU A 330 7.02 3.26 4.42
N PHE A 331 6.76 3.36 5.72
CA PHE A 331 5.41 3.38 6.27
C PHE A 331 4.90 4.82 6.29
N ALA A 332 3.79 5.08 5.62
CA ALA A 332 3.25 6.41 5.51
C ALA A 332 1.81 6.46 6.03
N ALA A 333 1.61 7.13 7.17
CA ALA A 333 0.30 7.52 7.66
C ALA A 333 -0.22 8.64 6.76
N THR A 334 -1.26 8.34 6.00
CA THR A 334 -1.82 9.23 4.98
C THR A 334 -2.86 10.19 5.55
N GLN A 335 -3.24 11.19 4.74
CA GLN A 335 -4.30 12.15 5.06
C GLN A 335 -4.02 12.96 6.34
N ALA A 336 -2.75 13.17 6.67
CA ALA A 336 -2.33 13.95 7.85
C ALA A 336 -2.69 15.44 7.76
N ASP A 337 -3.17 15.92 6.61
CA ASP A 337 -3.78 17.24 6.46
C ASP A 337 -5.16 17.32 7.14
N ARG A 338 -5.82 16.20 7.42
CA ARG A 338 -7.04 16.15 8.25
C ARG A 338 -6.80 16.49 9.73
N LEU A 339 -5.54 16.78 10.08
CA LEU A 339 -5.11 17.18 11.41
C LEU A 339 -4.45 18.55 11.38
N THR A 340 -4.64 19.29 12.47
CA THR A 340 -3.91 20.54 12.70
C THR A 340 -2.42 20.24 12.93
N PRO A 341 -1.52 21.20 12.63
CA PRO A 341 -0.07 20.95 12.70
C PRO A 341 0.43 20.42 14.05
N ASP A 342 -0.18 20.83 15.15
CA ASP A 342 0.12 20.43 16.52
C ASP A 342 -0.23 18.96 16.82
N GLN A 343 -1.18 18.36 16.08
CA GLN A 343 -1.64 16.97 16.29
C GLN A 343 -0.83 15.95 15.47
N ARG A 344 -0.11 16.38 14.44
CA ARG A 344 0.66 15.49 13.53
C ARG A 344 1.80 14.71 14.20
N PRO A 345 2.52 15.26 15.21
CA PRO A 345 3.47 14.46 15.97
C PRO A 345 2.81 13.28 16.68
N ALA A 346 1.60 13.44 17.24
CA ALA A 346 0.88 12.34 17.88
C ALA A 346 0.53 11.23 16.89
N LEU A 347 0.08 11.58 15.67
CA LEU A 347 -0.13 10.61 14.59
C LEU A 347 1.15 9.84 14.25
N THR A 348 2.30 10.52 14.26
CA THR A 348 3.61 9.91 14.00
C THR A 348 3.98 8.90 15.09
N SER A 349 3.76 9.26 16.36
CA SER A 349 3.97 8.34 17.49
C SER A 349 3.06 7.11 17.38
N LEU A 350 1.79 7.33 17.04
CA LEU A 350 0.79 6.26 16.94
C LEU A 350 1.14 5.23 15.85
N ILE A 351 1.55 5.68 14.66
CA ILE A 351 2.01 4.76 13.61
C ILE A 351 3.31 4.05 14.01
N GLY A 352 4.20 4.73 14.73
CA GLY A 352 5.42 4.14 15.28
C GLY A 352 5.11 3.00 16.26
N GLU A 353 4.13 3.17 17.15
CA GLU A 353 3.66 2.13 18.07
C GLU A 353 3.02 0.95 17.32
N LEU A 354 2.21 1.23 16.28
CA LEU A 354 1.56 0.19 15.47
C LEU A 354 2.58 -0.77 14.85
N ILE A 355 3.63 -0.23 14.23
CA ILE A 355 4.61 -1.05 13.51
C ILE A 355 5.75 -1.55 14.42
N GLY A 356 5.92 -0.95 15.60
CA GLY A 356 7.00 -1.23 16.54
C GLY A 356 7.31 -2.72 16.76
N PRO A 357 6.33 -3.57 17.07
CA PRO A 357 6.53 -5.00 17.29
C PRO A 357 7.17 -5.77 16.12
N ALA A 358 7.09 -5.22 14.91
CA ALA A 358 7.56 -5.87 13.69
C ALA A 358 8.75 -5.15 13.02
N LEU A 359 9.27 -4.07 13.64
CA LEU A 359 10.44 -3.32 13.13
C LEU A 359 11.77 -4.03 13.36
N GLU A 360 11.97 -4.62 14.55
CA GLU A 360 13.27 -5.20 14.93
C GLU A 360 13.75 -6.29 13.93
N PRO A 361 12.92 -7.27 13.54
CA PRO A 361 13.36 -8.31 12.61
C PRO A 361 13.74 -7.78 11.22
N ILE A 362 13.07 -6.71 10.76
CA ILE A 362 13.31 -6.11 9.43
C ILE A 362 14.60 -5.31 9.42
N ARG A 363 14.85 -4.53 10.48
CA ARG A 363 16.12 -3.81 10.64
C ARG A 363 17.29 -4.78 10.75
N PHE A 364 17.09 -5.92 11.43
CA PHE A 364 18.08 -7.00 11.49
C PHE A 364 18.38 -7.60 10.10
N ALA A 365 17.39 -7.64 9.20
CA ALA A 365 17.57 -8.05 7.81
C ALA A 365 18.27 -7.00 6.92
N GLY A 366 18.73 -5.87 7.49
CA GLY A 366 19.44 -4.82 6.76
C GLY A 366 18.55 -3.88 5.96
N ILE A 367 17.24 -3.91 6.19
CA ILE A 367 16.28 -3.02 5.53
C ILE A 367 16.13 -1.74 6.36
N ASP A 368 16.33 -0.60 5.70
CA ASP A 368 16.08 0.71 6.30
C ASP A 368 14.58 1.02 6.28
N VAL A 369 14.01 1.30 7.45
CA VAL A 369 12.56 1.50 7.63
C VAL A 369 12.29 2.94 8.03
N GLY A 370 11.67 3.68 7.11
CA GLY A 370 11.20 5.04 7.31
C GLY A 370 9.74 5.06 7.77
N VAL A 371 9.39 6.09 8.55
CA VAL A 371 8.02 6.35 8.98
C VAL A 371 7.70 7.82 8.73
N GLU A 372 6.63 8.10 8.01
CA GLU A 372 6.20 9.46 7.73
C GLU A 372 4.70 9.65 7.95
N THR A 373 4.34 10.86 8.36
CA THR A 373 2.95 11.36 8.38
C THR A 373 2.78 12.36 7.25
N LEU A 374 2.03 12.00 6.21
CA LEU A 374 1.97 12.77 4.97
C LEU A 374 0.55 12.98 4.47
N ALA A 375 0.40 13.94 3.56
CA ALA A 375 -0.78 14.10 2.74
C ALA A 375 -0.33 14.25 1.30
N ALA A 376 -0.74 13.30 0.45
CA ALA A 376 -0.43 13.34 -0.96
C ALA A 376 -1.05 14.57 -1.64
N VAL A 377 -2.30 14.87 -1.29
CA VAL A 377 -3.01 16.06 -1.74
C VAL A 377 -3.61 16.73 -0.52
N CYS A 378 -3.18 17.96 -0.22
CA CYS A 378 -3.72 18.75 0.87
C CYS A 378 -5.15 19.21 0.53
N THR A 379 -6.10 18.79 1.35
CA THR A 379 -7.53 19.11 1.22
C THR A 379 -8.02 20.16 2.21
N THR A 380 -7.18 20.47 3.20
CA THR A 380 -7.51 21.41 4.26
C THR A 380 -6.50 22.55 4.36
N GLN A 381 -6.91 23.62 5.04
CA GLN A 381 -6.05 24.71 5.47
C GLN A 381 -6.15 24.85 6.99
N ALA A 382 -5.00 24.89 7.66
CA ALA A 382 -4.95 25.11 9.09
C ALA A 382 -5.21 26.59 9.43
N GLY A 383 -5.96 26.82 10.50
CA GLY A 383 -6.28 28.15 11.01
C GLY A 383 -6.59 28.12 12.50
N LYS A 384 -7.17 29.20 13.00
CA LYS A 384 -7.63 29.33 14.38
C LYS A 384 -9.08 29.82 14.40
N GLY A 385 -9.90 29.25 15.26
CA GLY A 385 -11.26 29.70 15.55
C GLY A 385 -11.39 30.19 16.99
N GLN A 386 -12.45 30.94 17.29
CA GLN A 386 -12.83 31.25 18.67
C GLN A 386 -14.11 30.50 19.03
N LEU A 387 -14.09 29.83 20.18
CA LEU A 387 -15.24 29.15 20.78
C LEU A 387 -15.20 29.40 22.28
N ASP A 388 -16.29 29.93 22.84
CA ASP A 388 -16.41 30.23 24.28
C ASP A 388 -15.25 31.05 24.87
N GLY A 389 -14.73 32.01 24.10
CA GLY A 389 -13.59 32.87 24.47
C GLY A 389 -12.22 32.19 24.38
N GLN A 390 -12.16 30.90 24.01
CA GLN A 390 -10.92 30.17 23.78
C GLN A 390 -10.55 30.16 22.29
N THR A 391 -9.26 30.27 22.01
CA THR A 391 -8.74 30.11 20.65
C THR A 391 -8.39 28.65 20.40
N LEU A 392 -9.08 28.01 19.47
CA LEU A 392 -8.88 26.60 19.11
C LEU A 392 -8.20 26.49 17.75
N PRO A 393 -7.31 25.52 17.54
CA PRO A 393 -6.79 25.23 16.21
C PRO A 393 -7.91 24.62 15.37
N CYS A 394 -8.12 25.10 14.15
CA CYS A 394 -9.19 24.62 13.28
C CYS A 394 -8.66 24.24 11.90
N LEU A 395 -9.42 23.42 11.20
CA LEU A 395 -9.23 23.12 9.79
C LEU A 395 -10.38 23.68 8.98
N LYS A 396 -10.04 24.39 7.91
CA LYS A 396 -10.97 24.78 6.88
C LYS A 396 -10.84 23.82 5.71
N GLY A 397 -11.95 23.28 5.22
CA GLY A 397 -11.95 22.37 4.07
C GLY A 397 -13.34 22.21 3.47
N ARG A 398 -13.42 21.41 2.41
CA ARG A 398 -14.67 21.09 1.70
C ARG A 398 -15.09 19.66 2.02
N LEU A 399 -16.35 19.46 2.42
CA LEU A 399 -16.91 18.13 2.63
C LEU A 399 -17.31 17.46 1.31
N ALA A 400 -17.62 16.17 1.35
CA ALA A 400 -18.08 15.40 0.19
C ALA A 400 -19.37 15.95 -0.44
N ASP A 401 -20.26 16.54 0.36
CA ASP A 401 -21.49 17.21 -0.11
C ASP A 401 -21.24 18.60 -0.72
N GLY A 402 -19.98 19.04 -0.75
CA GLY A 402 -19.56 20.30 -1.33
C GLY A 402 -19.57 21.50 -0.38
N ARG A 403 -20.11 21.37 0.84
CA ARG A 403 -20.10 22.47 1.83
C ARG A 403 -18.68 22.80 2.27
N GLN A 404 -18.38 24.10 2.40
CA GLN A 404 -17.18 24.54 3.10
C GLN A 404 -17.44 24.58 4.60
N VAL A 405 -16.53 23.98 5.38
CA VAL A 405 -16.61 23.93 6.83
C VAL A 405 -15.31 24.40 7.46
N THR A 406 -15.43 24.96 8.66
CA THR A 406 -14.29 25.19 9.56
C THR A 406 -14.62 24.49 10.87
N LEU A 407 -13.78 23.55 11.28
CA LEU A 407 -14.02 22.71 12.46
C LEU A 407 -12.74 22.42 13.23
N PHE A 408 -12.88 22.04 14.49
CA PHE A 408 -11.84 21.38 15.25
C PHE A 408 -11.91 19.86 14.95
N PRO A 409 -10.85 19.22 14.44
CA PRO A 409 -10.91 17.82 14.01
C PRO A 409 -10.92 16.80 15.17
N GLY A 410 -10.72 17.25 16.41
CA GLY A 410 -10.46 16.38 17.55
C GLY A 410 -8.97 16.12 17.77
N ASP A 411 -8.64 15.59 18.95
CA ASP A 411 -7.26 15.25 19.30
C ASP A 411 -6.92 13.82 18.87
N VAL A 412 -5.75 13.66 18.26
CA VAL A 412 -5.21 12.34 17.92
C VAL A 412 -4.42 11.79 19.10
N PRO A 413 -4.68 10.56 19.55
CA PRO A 413 -3.94 9.99 20.65
C PRO A 413 -2.53 9.62 20.19
N ALA A 414 -1.53 9.89 21.05
CA ALA A 414 -0.14 9.51 20.77
C ALA A 414 0.13 8.01 20.95
N SER A 415 -0.77 7.30 21.64
CA SER A 415 -0.75 5.85 21.86
C SER A 415 -2.16 5.28 21.86
N LEU A 416 -2.33 3.96 21.75
CA LEU A 416 -3.66 3.34 21.67
C LEU A 416 -4.47 3.59 22.97
N PRO A 417 -5.61 4.33 22.92
CA PRO A 417 -6.46 4.54 24.09
C PRO A 417 -7.05 3.25 24.64
N ALA A 418 -7.46 3.26 25.91
CA ALA A 418 -8.19 2.17 26.56
C ALA A 418 -9.54 1.87 25.84
N ALA A 419 -10.03 0.64 25.96
CA ALA A 419 -11.19 0.18 25.21
C ALA A 419 -12.49 0.94 25.55
N ASP A 420 -12.61 1.42 26.78
CA ASP A 420 -13.75 2.20 27.26
C ASP A 420 -13.87 3.57 26.59
N PHE A 421 -12.78 4.10 25.99
CA PHE A 421 -12.80 5.36 25.25
C PHE A 421 -13.82 5.34 24.09
N TRP A 422 -13.85 4.25 23.30
CA TRP A 422 -14.78 4.11 22.17
C TRP A 422 -16.22 3.90 22.60
N GLN A 423 -16.45 3.37 23.81
CA GLN A 423 -17.81 3.20 24.35
C GLN A 423 -18.38 4.53 24.86
N ARG A 424 -17.53 5.45 25.31
CA ARG A 424 -17.94 6.75 25.86
C ARG A 424 -18.06 7.85 24.81
N GLN A 425 -17.09 7.93 23.90
CA GLN A 425 -16.94 9.07 22.98
C GLN A 425 -16.58 8.63 21.56
N GLY A 426 -15.55 7.79 21.41
CA GLY A 426 -14.99 7.44 20.10
C GLY A 426 -14.31 8.61 19.38
N PHE A 427 -13.94 8.38 18.12
CA PHE A 427 -13.33 9.38 17.25
C PHE A 427 -14.24 9.68 16.06
N ALA A 428 -14.16 10.90 15.55
CA ALA A 428 -14.93 11.36 14.40
C ALA A 428 -14.09 12.32 13.52
N PHE A 429 -12.89 11.87 13.11
CA PHE A 429 -12.04 12.62 12.20
C PHE A 429 -12.75 12.79 10.85
N PRO A 430 -13.00 14.03 10.38
CA PRO A 430 -13.81 14.26 9.20
C PRO A 430 -13.07 13.96 7.90
N GLY A 431 -13.81 13.45 6.92
CA GLY A 431 -13.34 13.32 5.54
C GLY A 431 -13.52 14.63 4.76
N PHE A 432 -12.53 14.98 3.95
CA PHE A 432 -12.57 16.16 3.08
C PHE A 432 -12.46 15.75 1.60
N ALA A 433 -13.21 16.46 0.76
CA ALA A 433 -13.12 16.39 -0.69
C ALA A 433 -11.95 17.24 -1.20
N PRO A 434 -11.43 16.98 -2.42
CA PRO A 434 -10.40 17.82 -3.00
C PRO A 434 -10.89 19.29 -3.14
N PRO A 435 -10.01 20.27 -2.89
CA PRO A 435 -10.37 21.68 -2.96
C PRO A 435 -10.60 22.10 -4.41
N LEU A 436 -11.40 23.15 -4.59
CA LEU A 436 -11.64 23.76 -5.90
C LEU A 436 -10.37 24.43 -6.42
N GLY A 437 -10.13 24.34 -7.73
CA GLY A 437 -9.03 25.05 -8.39
C GLY A 437 -7.64 24.54 -8.04
N LEU A 438 -7.51 23.25 -7.71
CA LEU A 438 -6.20 22.60 -7.60
C LEU A 438 -5.40 22.80 -8.88
N ARG A 439 -4.10 23.03 -8.74
CA ARG A 439 -3.14 23.17 -9.83
C ARG A 439 -1.93 22.30 -9.55
N SER A 440 -1.23 21.93 -10.61
CA SER A 440 0.10 21.32 -10.50
C SER A 440 1.17 22.41 -10.27
N PRO A 441 2.18 22.16 -9.42
CA PRO A 441 2.32 21.01 -8.55
C PRO A 441 1.24 20.96 -7.45
N LEU A 442 0.69 19.78 -7.19
CA LEU A 442 -0.34 19.58 -6.17
C LEU A 442 0.20 20.00 -4.80
N ALA A 443 -0.62 20.72 -4.03
CA ALA A 443 -0.28 21.03 -2.64
C ALA A 443 -0.20 19.73 -1.83
N HIS A 444 0.88 19.55 -1.07
CA HIS A 444 1.12 18.33 -0.33
C HIS A 444 1.66 18.62 1.08
N LEU A 445 1.75 17.58 1.89
CA LEU A 445 2.45 17.58 3.16
C LEU A 445 3.47 16.44 3.15
N ARG A 446 4.76 16.78 3.27
CA ARG A 446 5.89 15.83 3.42
C ARG A 446 6.10 14.80 2.30
N MET A 447 5.53 14.99 1.10
CA MET A 447 5.87 14.16 -0.08
C MET A 447 7.35 14.29 -0.46
N ASP A 448 7.95 15.44 -0.20
CA ASP A 448 9.38 15.70 -0.39
C ASP A 448 10.27 14.90 0.55
N LYS A 449 9.87 14.71 1.82
CA LYS A 449 10.54 13.79 2.74
C LYS A 449 10.42 12.34 2.31
N ALA A 450 9.24 11.94 1.83
CA ALA A 450 9.05 10.60 1.26
C ALA A 450 9.98 10.38 0.04
N LEU A 451 10.05 11.35 -0.87
CA LEU A 451 10.98 11.33 -2.01
C LEU A 451 12.45 11.26 -1.58
N ALA A 452 12.84 12.06 -0.57
CA ALA A 452 14.19 12.05 -0.03
C ALA A 452 14.57 10.67 0.54
N PHE A 453 13.68 10.05 1.31
CA PHE A 453 13.91 8.73 1.86
C PHE A 453 14.03 7.67 0.74
N LEU A 454 13.11 7.67 -0.22
CA LEU A 454 13.01 6.63 -1.25
C LEU A 454 14.07 6.74 -2.34
N LEU A 455 14.43 7.97 -2.75
CA LEU A 455 15.25 8.24 -3.94
C LEU A 455 16.52 9.04 -3.67
N GLY A 456 16.63 9.71 -2.52
CA GLY A 456 17.71 10.67 -2.26
C GLY A 456 19.12 10.07 -2.40
N ASP A 457 19.34 8.86 -1.91
CA ASP A 457 20.64 8.15 -2.02
C ASP A 457 20.98 7.70 -3.44
N LYS A 458 19.99 7.60 -4.34
CA LYS A 458 20.18 7.29 -5.76
C LYS A 458 20.40 8.55 -6.61
N MET A 459 20.21 9.72 -6.02
CA MET A 459 20.30 11.02 -6.69
C MET A 459 21.33 11.96 -6.05
N LEU A 460 22.38 11.38 -5.46
CA LEU A 460 23.59 12.09 -5.07
C LEU A 460 24.30 12.59 -6.33
#